data_AF-A0A2D5HD45-F1
#
_entry.id   AF-A0A2D5HD45-F1
#
_cell.length_a   1.000
_cell.length_b   1.000
_cell.length_c   1.000
_cell.angle_alpha   90.00
_cell.angle_beta   90.00
_cell.angle_gamma   90.00
#
_symmetry.space_group_name_H-M   'P 1'
#
loop_
_entity.id
_entity.type
_entity.pdbx_description
1 polymer ?
#
loop_
_entity_poly.entity_id
_entity_poly.type
_entity_poly.pdbx_seq_one_letter_code
_entity_poly.pdbx_strand_id
1 'polypeptide(L)'
;MPASLRHLPDPPTFYLRYGTPREKSEVQSILRLEGRTTHTQEAHRAALIDGMKNLMTEDEFMEWEPRIKEFWDASEAYAKELTEARNALGANPTDDEIEALPKFEFEGKESVVEVMDGVSREWHRCRVLRNDEIRWREDHPVAMRSVIVTGVENLDVELIHERRGRARYLTFDCALAIAEKLYWFATDAKVESPMDAVAELDLQCQLNLYLGEERAKNSASPVPSDPTPDTSKTGTGETAGKSKVSARSRKTRATASATTSGT
;
A
#
# COMPACT_ATOMS: atom_id res chain seq x y z
N MET A 1 -8.99 14.54 3.86
CA MET A 1 -8.44 15.59 4.75
C MET A 1 -7.43 14.93 5.69
N PRO A 2 -6.19 15.41 5.75
CA PRO A 2 -5.17 14.92 6.68
C PRO A 2 -5.63 15.03 8.14
N ALA A 3 -5.35 14.02 8.96
CA ALA A 3 -5.77 13.96 10.36
C ALA A 3 -5.04 14.99 11.22
N SER A 4 -3.74 15.17 10.98
CA SER A 4 -2.87 16.19 11.58
C SER A 4 -3.43 17.60 11.48
N LEU A 5 -4.20 17.94 10.43
CA LEU A 5 -4.72 19.29 10.20
C LEU A 5 -6.14 19.52 10.72
N ARG A 6 -6.85 18.49 11.20
CA ARG A 6 -8.29 18.56 11.53
C ARG A 6 -8.68 19.57 12.60
N HIS A 7 -7.73 19.95 13.46
CA HIS A 7 -7.96 20.86 14.58
C HIS A 7 -7.86 22.34 14.16
N LEU A 8 -7.42 22.62 12.93
CA LEU A 8 -7.33 23.97 12.38
C LEU A 8 -8.74 24.48 11.98
N PRO A 9 -8.97 25.80 11.96
CA PRO A 9 -10.27 26.36 11.62
C PRO A 9 -10.68 26.10 10.16
N ASP A 10 -9.73 26.23 9.22
CA ASP A 10 -9.97 26.06 7.78
C ASP A 10 -8.94 25.09 7.17
N PRO A 11 -9.04 23.77 7.44
CA PRO A 11 -8.08 22.81 6.96
C PRO A 11 -8.25 22.50 5.46
N PRO A 12 -7.17 22.15 4.74
CA PRO A 12 -7.23 21.66 3.37
C PRO A 12 -8.11 20.42 3.24
N THR A 13 -9.08 20.50 2.33
CA THR A 13 -10.00 19.40 2.04
C THR A 13 -9.72 18.85 0.65
N PHE A 14 -9.37 17.57 0.57
CA PHE A 14 -9.07 16.87 -0.68
C PHE A 14 -10.24 15.99 -1.10
N TYR A 15 -10.63 16.12 -2.36
CA TYR A 15 -11.58 15.21 -3.01
C TYR A 15 -10.81 14.11 -3.72
N LEU A 16 -11.11 12.86 -3.35
CA LEU A 16 -10.40 11.68 -3.82
C LEU A 16 -11.37 10.76 -4.56
N ARG A 17 -10.97 10.28 -5.74
CA ARG A 17 -11.70 9.20 -6.43
C ARG A 17 -11.25 7.82 -5.93
N TYR A 18 -12.03 6.79 -6.21
CA TYR A 18 -11.61 5.40 -5.98
C TYR A 18 -10.84 4.87 -7.19
N GLY A 19 -9.80 4.08 -6.92
CA GLY A 19 -8.99 3.45 -7.96
C GLY A 19 -9.71 2.27 -8.61
N THR A 20 -9.92 2.33 -9.92
CA THR A 20 -10.26 1.14 -10.71
C THR A 20 -8.98 0.50 -11.25
N PRO A 21 -9.04 -0.68 -11.90
CA PRO A 21 -7.89 -1.24 -12.63
C PRO A 21 -7.28 -0.25 -13.63
N ARG A 22 -8.09 0.66 -14.18
CA ARG A 22 -7.62 1.72 -15.08
C ARG A 22 -6.72 2.71 -14.35
N GLU A 23 -7.13 3.23 -13.20
CA GLU A 23 -6.34 4.16 -12.39
C GLU A 23 -5.02 3.51 -11.94
N LYS A 24 -5.03 2.24 -11.55
CA LYS A 24 -3.81 1.49 -11.21
C LYS A 24 -2.85 1.41 -12.40
N SER A 25 -3.36 1.14 -13.60
CA SER A 25 -2.55 1.17 -14.82
C SER A 25 -2.06 2.58 -15.16
N GLU A 26 -2.85 3.61 -14.87
CA GLU A 26 -2.48 4.99 -15.15
C GLU A 26 -1.34 5.48 -14.26
N VAL A 27 -1.32 5.10 -12.96
CA VAL A 27 -0.18 5.38 -12.08
C VAL A 27 1.12 4.85 -12.69
N GLN A 28 1.10 3.61 -13.20
CA GLN A 28 2.26 3.01 -13.88
C GLN A 28 2.59 3.71 -15.20
N SER A 29 1.58 4.16 -15.95
CA SER A 29 1.76 4.94 -17.17
C SER A 29 2.47 6.26 -16.89
N ILE A 30 2.03 7.00 -15.87
CA ILE A 30 2.65 8.27 -15.44
C ILE A 30 4.11 8.05 -15.05
N LEU A 31 4.38 7.07 -14.19
CA LEU A 31 5.76 6.77 -13.77
C LEU A 31 6.68 6.45 -14.96
N ARG A 32 6.19 5.69 -15.95
CA ARG A 32 6.95 5.40 -17.17
C ARG A 32 7.20 6.64 -18.04
N LEU A 33 6.20 7.53 -18.16
CA LEU A 33 6.36 8.79 -18.89
C LEU A 33 7.38 9.72 -18.22
N GLU A 34 7.44 9.70 -16.89
CA GLU A 34 8.48 10.38 -16.11
C GLU A 34 9.83 9.62 -16.10
N GLY A 35 9.97 8.54 -16.88
CA GLY A 35 11.20 7.75 -16.97
C GLY A 35 11.53 6.96 -15.69
N ARG A 36 10.55 6.74 -14.81
CA ARG A 36 10.73 5.98 -13.57
C ARG A 36 10.58 4.49 -13.85
N THR A 37 11.59 3.74 -13.46
CA THR A 37 11.72 2.32 -13.79
C THR A 37 11.95 1.52 -12.53
N THR A 38 11.34 0.34 -12.46
CA THR A 38 11.67 -0.69 -11.49
C THR A 38 12.38 -1.84 -12.17
N HIS A 39 13.23 -2.52 -11.42
CA HIS A 39 14.02 -3.64 -11.91
C HIS A 39 13.65 -4.90 -11.12
N THR A 40 13.76 -6.05 -11.77
CA THR A 40 13.47 -7.32 -11.09
C THR A 40 14.62 -7.70 -10.17
N GLN A 41 14.34 -8.54 -9.17
CA GLN A 41 15.37 -9.03 -8.25
C GLN A 41 16.50 -9.75 -9.01
N GLU A 42 16.17 -10.48 -10.08
CA GLU A 42 17.15 -11.13 -10.95
C GLU A 42 18.06 -10.14 -11.67
N ALA A 43 17.55 -8.96 -12.06
CA ALA A 43 18.37 -7.92 -12.66
C ALA A 43 19.39 -7.36 -11.66
N HIS A 44 19.00 -7.17 -10.40
CA HIS A 44 19.90 -6.77 -9.32
C HIS A 44 20.96 -7.84 -9.03
N ARG A 45 20.54 -9.11 -8.91
CA ARG A 45 21.46 -10.24 -8.71
C ARG A 45 22.45 -10.37 -9.86
N ALA A 46 21.98 -10.30 -11.11
CA ALA A 46 22.83 -10.37 -12.28
C ALA A 46 23.84 -9.22 -12.32
N ALA A 47 23.42 -7.99 -11.99
CA ALA A 47 24.32 -6.85 -11.89
C ALA A 47 25.36 -7.01 -10.77
N LEU A 48 24.98 -7.63 -9.65
CA LEU A 48 25.92 -7.91 -8.56
C LEU A 48 26.98 -8.93 -8.97
N ILE A 49 26.58 -10.06 -9.55
CA ILE A 49 27.50 -11.10 -10.02
C ILE A 49 28.44 -10.56 -11.09
N ASP A 50 27.92 -9.76 -12.01
CA ASP A 50 28.71 -9.03 -13.01
C ASP A 50 29.71 -8.08 -12.33
N GLY A 51 29.30 -7.34 -11.30
CA GLY A 51 30.19 -6.50 -10.51
C GLY A 51 31.28 -7.29 -9.81
N MET A 52 30.96 -8.43 -9.20
CA MET A 52 31.93 -9.31 -8.56
C MET A 52 32.99 -9.79 -9.56
N LYS A 53 32.59 -10.27 -10.74
CA LYS A 53 33.52 -10.73 -11.79
C LYS A 53 34.50 -9.66 -12.27
N ASN A 54 34.11 -8.39 -12.19
CA ASN A 54 34.93 -7.27 -12.68
C ASN A 54 35.79 -6.63 -11.58
N LEU A 55 35.35 -6.70 -10.33
CA LEU A 55 36.00 -6.00 -9.21
C LEU A 55 36.86 -6.92 -8.34
N MET A 56 36.54 -8.21 -8.30
CA MET A 56 37.25 -9.20 -7.48
C MET A 56 38.30 -9.95 -8.29
N THR A 57 39.28 -10.53 -7.59
CA THR A 57 40.13 -11.57 -8.16
C THR A 57 39.34 -12.85 -8.42
N GLU A 58 39.87 -13.74 -9.26
CA GLU A 58 39.21 -15.01 -9.58
C GLU A 58 39.01 -15.87 -8.31
N ASP A 59 40.00 -15.92 -7.42
CA ASP A 59 39.92 -16.70 -6.19
C ASP A 59 38.83 -16.16 -5.24
N GLU A 60 38.74 -14.83 -5.08
CA GLU A 60 37.68 -14.19 -4.30
C GLU A 60 36.30 -14.43 -4.93
N PHE A 61 36.18 -14.33 -6.25
CA PHE A 61 34.93 -14.60 -6.95
C PHE A 61 34.47 -16.04 -6.72
N MET A 62 35.38 -17.01 -6.87
CA MET A 62 35.10 -18.43 -6.65
C MET A 62 34.75 -18.77 -5.20
N GLU A 63 35.27 -18.02 -4.23
CA GLU A 63 34.87 -18.14 -2.83
C GLU A 63 33.48 -17.56 -2.56
N TRP A 64 33.23 -16.32 -3.00
CA TRP A 64 32.07 -15.54 -2.59
C TRP A 64 30.81 -15.79 -3.42
N GLU A 65 30.93 -16.11 -4.72
CA GLU A 65 29.78 -16.32 -5.59
C GLU A 65 28.85 -17.43 -5.06
N PRO A 66 29.35 -18.63 -4.68
CA PRO A 66 28.49 -19.69 -4.16
C PRO A 66 27.81 -19.31 -2.85
N ARG A 67 28.54 -18.66 -1.92
CA ARG A 67 28.01 -18.22 -0.62
C ARG A 67 26.91 -17.19 -0.77
N ILE A 68 27.06 -16.24 -1.69
CA ILE A 68 26.04 -15.22 -1.98
C ILE A 68 24.79 -15.86 -2.58
N LYS A 69 24.94 -16.84 -3.48
CA LYS A 69 23.79 -17.58 -4.03
C LYS A 69 23.07 -18.40 -2.97
N GLU A 70 23.82 -19.08 -2.10
CA GLU A 70 23.25 -19.82 -0.97
C GLU A 70 22.50 -18.89 -0.01
N PHE A 71 23.07 -17.72 0.28
CA PHE A 71 22.42 -16.68 1.07
C PHE A 71 21.10 -16.20 0.44
N TRP A 72 21.06 -16.03 -0.88
CA TRP A 72 19.86 -15.66 -1.60
C TRP A 72 18.78 -16.73 -1.51
N ASP A 73 19.14 -18.00 -1.72
CA ASP A 73 18.21 -19.12 -1.64
C ASP A 73 17.65 -19.27 -0.22
N ALA A 74 18.52 -19.16 0.80
CA ALA A 74 18.13 -19.18 2.21
C ALA A 74 17.20 -18.00 2.56
N SER A 75 17.51 -16.80 2.07
CA SER A 75 16.69 -15.61 2.30
C SER A 75 15.30 -15.74 1.66
N GLU A 76 15.20 -16.33 0.47
CA GLU A 76 13.92 -16.60 -0.18
C GLU A 76 13.10 -17.66 0.54
N ALA A 77 13.74 -18.75 0.98
CA ALA A 77 13.09 -19.79 1.77
C ALA A 77 12.53 -19.22 3.08
N TYR A 78 13.35 -18.42 3.77
CA TYR A 78 12.94 -17.72 4.99
C TYR A 78 11.78 -16.74 4.75
N ALA A 79 11.82 -15.95 3.66
CA ALA A 79 10.74 -15.00 3.36
C ALA A 79 9.39 -15.71 3.14
N LYS A 80 9.40 -16.90 2.54
CA LYS A 80 8.21 -17.75 2.38
C LYS A 80 7.72 -18.27 3.74
N GLU A 81 8.60 -18.84 4.55
CA GLU A 81 8.29 -19.33 5.89
C GLU A 81 7.71 -18.21 6.78
N LEU A 82 8.34 -17.02 6.78
CA LEU A 82 7.88 -15.87 7.53
C LEU A 82 6.49 -15.39 7.07
N THR A 83 6.24 -15.41 5.76
CA THR A 83 4.92 -15.05 5.20
C THR A 83 3.84 -16.04 5.65
N GLU A 84 4.13 -17.34 5.62
CA GLU A 84 3.22 -18.39 6.08
C GLU A 84 2.94 -18.28 7.58
N ALA A 85 3.99 -18.10 8.39
CA ALA A 85 3.87 -17.90 9.83
C ALA A 85 3.03 -16.65 10.15
N ARG A 86 3.29 -15.52 9.49
CA ARG A 86 2.53 -14.28 9.68
C ARG A 86 1.06 -14.43 9.28
N ASN A 87 0.77 -15.14 8.20
CA ASN A 87 -0.61 -15.39 7.77
C ASN A 87 -1.37 -16.26 8.78
N ALA A 88 -0.68 -17.10 9.55
CA ALA A 88 -1.29 -17.92 10.59
C ALA A 88 -1.69 -17.13 11.85
N LEU A 89 -1.06 -15.98 12.12
CA LEU A 89 -1.34 -15.17 13.32
C LEU A 89 -2.63 -14.31 13.23
N GLY A 90 -3.30 -14.26 12.08
CA GLY A 90 -4.52 -13.47 11.90
C GLY A 90 -4.28 -11.96 11.74
N ALA A 91 -5.35 -11.16 11.86
CA ALA A 91 -5.33 -9.74 11.48
C ALA A 91 -4.69 -8.79 12.53
N ASN A 92 -4.72 -9.17 13.81
CA ASN A 92 -4.20 -8.39 14.93
C ASN A 92 -3.37 -9.30 15.85
N PRO A 93 -2.15 -9.70 15.43
CA PRO A 93 -1.26 -10.46 16.29
C PRO A 93 -0.85 -9.64 17.51
N THR A 94 -0.65 -10.33 18.63
CA THR A 94 -0.04 -9.76 19.84
C THR A 94 1.46 -9.56 19.64
N ASP A 95 2.08 -8.69 20.45
CA ASP A 95 3.52 -8.45 20.39
C ASP A 95 4.33 -9.73 20.61
N ASP A 96 3.90 -10.59 21.55
CA ASP A 96 4.53 -11.88 21.84
C ASP A 96 4.47 -12.83 20.62
N GLU A 97 3.36 -12.84 19.89
CA GLU A 97 3.21 -13.64 18.67
C GLU A 97 4.11 -13.15 17.53
N ILE A 98 4.31 -11.82 17.44
CA ILE A 98 5.24 -11.23 16.48
C ILE A 98 6.69 -11.57 16.85
N GLU A 99 7.04 -11.50 18.14
CA GLU A 99 8.39 -11.81 18.61
C GLU A 99 8.74 -13.31 18.42
N ALA A 100 7.73 -14.18 18.49
CA ALA A 100 7.86 -15.61 18.26
C ALA A 100 8.03 -16.01 16.78
N LEU A 101 7.92 -15.06 15.83
CA LEU A 101 8.15 -15.35 14.42
C LEU A 101 9.59 -15.86 14.17
N PRO A 102 9.78 -16.77 13.21
CA PRO A 102 11.11 -17.29 12.90
C PRO A 102 12.06 -16.15 12.56
N LYS A 103 13.29 -16.23 13.07
CA LYS A 103 14.36 -15.25 12.78
C LYS A 103 15.24 -15.78 11.67
N PHE A 104 15.70 -14.90 10.79
CA PHE A 104 16.60 -15.30 9.71
C PHE A 104 18.01 -15.55 10.26
N GLU A 105 18.46 -16.79 10.16
CA GLU A 105 19.80 -17.23 10.54
C GLU A 105 20.55 -17.75 9.31
N PHE A 106 21.77 -17.26 9.11
CA PHE A 106 22.66 -17.68 8.03
C PHE A 106 24.12 -17.55 8.49
N GLU A 107 24.93 -18.58 8.29
CA GLU A 107 26.32 -18.59 8.70
C GLU A 107 27.13 -17.55 7.90
N GLY A 108 27.84 -16.66 8.60
CA GLY A 108 28.61 -15.61 7.94
C GLY A 108 27.76 -14.52 7.26
N LYS A 109 26.49 -14.36 7.66
CA LYS A 109 25.57 -13.31 7.15
C LYS A 109 26.22 -11.93 7.04
N GLU A 110 26.91 -11.49 8.08
CA GLU A 110 27.52 -10.15 8.12
C GLU A 110 28.56 -9.99 7.01
N SER A 111 29.45 -10.97 6.84
CA SER A 111 30.47 -10.93 5.80
C SER A 111 29.87 -11.00 4.40
N VAL A 112 28.84 -11.85 4.19
CA VAL A 112 28.13 -11.90 2.90
C VAL A 112 27.50 -10.55 2.57
N VAL A 113 26.81 -9.94 3.53
CA VAL A 113 26.17 -8.63 3.36
C VAL A 113 27.21 -7.54 3.08
N GLU A 114 28.34 -7.54 3.80
CA GLU A 114 29.43 -6.59 3.60
C GLU A 114 30.00 -6.68 2.18
N VAL A 115 30.26 -7.89 1.69
CA VAL A 115 30.75 -8.13 0.32
C VAL A 115 29.73 -7.66 -0.71
N MET A 116 28.45 -8.00 -0.53
CA MET A 116 27.37 -7.56 -1.42
C MET A 116 27.23 -6.03 -1.46
N ASP A 117 27.33 -5.36 -0.31
CA ASP A 117 27.23 -3.89 -0.21
C ASP A 117 28.46 -3.22 -0.83
N GLY A 118 29.67 -3.75 -0.59
CA GLY A 118 30.91 -3.27 -1.21
C GLY A 118 30.80 -3.26 -2.75
N VAL A 119 30.45 -4.41 -3.35
CA VAL A 119 30.25 -4.51 -4.80
C VAL A 119 29.12 -3.59 -5.28
N SER A 120 28.01 -3.51 -4.54
CA SER A 120 26.88 -2.67 -4.92
C SER A 120 27.23 -1.18 -4.94
N ARG A 121 28.11 -0.73 -4.04
CA ARG A 121 28.60 0.64 -3.97
C ARG A 121 29.60 0.96 -5.07
N GLU A 122 30.48 0.02 -5.40
CA GLU A 122 31.56 0.25 -6.36
C GLU A 122 31.17 -0.01 -7.81
N TRP A 123 30.25 -0.95 -8.07
CA TRP A 123 29.82 -1.28 -9.42
C TRP A 123 28.80 -0.28 -9.97
N HIS A 124 29.10 0.33 -11.11
CA HIS A 124 28.26 1.36 -11.72
C HIS A 124 26.83 0.86 -11.97
N ARG A 125 26.68 -0.36 -12.51
CA ARG A 125 25.35 -0.91 -12.82
C ARG A 125 24.49 -1.07 -11.57
N CYS A 126 25.04 -1.55 -10.47
CA CYS A 126 24.32 -1.64 -9.20
C CYS A 126 23.84 -0.26 -8.70
N ARG A 127 24.70 0.76 -8.80
CA ARG A 127 24.32 2.14 -8.46
C ARG A 127 23.19 2.68 -9.33
N VAL A 128 23.20 2.39 -10.63
CA VAL A 128 22.12 2.79 -11.56
C VAL A 128 20.79 2.15 -11.16
N LEU A 129 20.76 0.83 -10.97
CA LEU A 129 19.53 0.12 -10.59
C LEU A 129 18.98 0.63 -9.25
N ARG A 130 19.85 0.87 -8.26
CA ARG A 130 19.46 1.42 -6.95
C ARG A 130 18.90 2.83 -7.07
N ASN A 131 19.50 3.69 -7.91
CA ASN A 131 19.01 5.05 -8.11
C ASN A 131 17.64 5.07 -8.80
N ASP A 132 17.45 4.22 -9.80
CA ASP A 132 16.15 4.07 -10.48
C ASP A 132 15.06 3.68 -9.48
N GLU A 133 15.35 2.74 -8.57
CA GLU A 133 14.40 2.31 -7.54
C GLU A 133 14.11 3.41 -6.50
N ILE A 134 15.12 4.18 -6.09
CA ILE A 134 14.94 5.34 -5.20
C ILE A 134 14.00 6.35 -5.86
N ARG A 135 14.28 6.74 -7.10
CA ARG A 135 13.46 7.70 -7.85
C ARG A 135 12.04 7.19 -8.06
N TRP A 136 11.88 5.91 -8.39
CA TRP A 136 10.56 5.31 -8.53
C TRP A 136 9.79 5.36 -7.20
N ARG A 137 10.44 5.06 -6.07
CA ARG A 137 9.82 5.08 -4.75
C ARG A 137 9.42 6.48 -4.29
N GLU A 138 10.28 7.46 -4.54
CA GLU A 138 10.02 8.87 -4.24
C GLU A 138 8.84 9.42 -5.05
N ASP A 139 8.74 9.02 -6.33
CA ASP A 139 7.72 9.55 -7.24
C ASP A 139 6.44 8.73 -7.30
N HIS A 140 6.43 7.51 -6.76
CA HIS A 140 5.23 6.68 -6.73
C HIS A 140 4.05 7.35 -5.99
N PRO A 141 4.23 7.97 -4.81
CA PRO A 141 3.17 8.77 -4.16
C PRO A 141 2.68 9.94 -5.00
N VAL A 142 3.58 10.61 -5.73
CA VAL A 142 3.23 11.72 -6.63
C VAL A 142 2.31 11.21 -7.75
N ALA A 143 2.67 10.10 -8.38
CA ALA A 143 1.85 9.47 -9.41
C ALA A 143 0.49 9.03 -8.85
N MET A 144 0.42 8.50 -7.63
CA MET A 144 -0.86 8.17 -6.99
C MET A 144 -1.72 9.42 -6.77
N ARG A 145 -1.16 10.51 -6.22
CA ARG A 145 -1.88 11.78 -6.03
C ARG A 145 -2.42 12.32 -7.36
N SER A 146 -1.61 12.26 -8.42
CA SER A 146 -2.00 12.77 -9.74
C SER A 146 -3.25 12.08 -10.32
N VAL A 147 -3.44 10.80 -9.97
CA VAL A 147 -4.56 9.98 -10.44
C VAL A 147 -5.77 10.08 -9.50
N ILE A 148 -5.53 10.09 -8.19
CA ILE A 148 -6.58 9.94 -7.17
C ILE A 148 -7.19 11.27 -6.75
N VAL A 149 -6.41 12.35 -6.65
CA VAL A 149 -6.94 13.67 -6.28
C VAL A 149 -7.76 14.24 -7.44
N THR A 150 -8.97 14.70 -7.16
CA THR A 150 -9.88 15.32 -8.14
C THR A 150 -10.16 16.79 -7.86
N GLY A 151 -9.83 17.25 -6.66
CA GLY A 151 -10.12 18.61 -6.22
C GLY A 151 -9.46 18.87 -4.87
N VAL A 152 -9.26 20.14 -4.57
CA VAL A 152 -8.78 20.62 -3.27
C VAL A 152 -9.48 21.93 -2.93
N GLU A 153 -9.82 22.09 -1.67
CA GLU A 153 -10.30 23.34 -1.07
C GLU A 153 -9.34 23.76 0.05
N ASN A 154 -9.31 25.07 0.35
CA ASN A 154 -8.48 25.67 1.40
C ASN A 154 -6.98 25.37 1.26
N LEU A 155 -6.51 25.19 0.02
CA LEU A 155 -5.10 25.11 -0.31
C LEU A 155 -4.84 25.97 -1.56
N ASP A 156 -3.89 26.88 -1.46
CA ASP A 156 -3.50 27.76 -2.57
C ASP A 156 -2.67 27.00 -3.61
N VAL A 157 -3.35 26.24 -4.47
CA VAL A 157 -2.76 25.51 -5.59
C VAL A 157 -3.70 25.51 -6.79
N GLU A 158 -3.16 25.80 -7.97
CA GLU A 158 -3.90 25.69 -9.23
C GLU A 158 -3.93 24.23 -9.69
N LEU A 159 -5.13 23.69 -9.91
CA LEU A 159 -5.31 22.31 -10.35
C LEU A 159 -5.24 22.17 -11.87
N ILE A 160 -4.04 21.87 -12.37
CA ILE A 160 -3.81 21.65 -13.80
C ILE A 160 -4.10 20.19 -14.13
N HIS A 161 -5.05 19.98 -15.04
CA HIS A 161 -5.47 18.65 -15.47
C HIS A 161 -5.04 18.34 -16.90
N GLU A 162 -4.50 17.15 -17.11
CA GLU A 162 -4.28 16.57 -18.43
C GLU A 162 -5.40 15.59 -18.79
N ARG A 163 -5.88 15.64 -20.04
CA ARG A 163 -6.87 14.68 -20.53
C ARG A 163 -6.19 13.42 -21.04
N ARG A 164 -6.52 12.28 -20.45
CA ARG A 164 -6.08 10.95 -20.92
C ARG A 164 -7.29 10.10 -21.26
N GLY A 165 -7.63 10.09 -22.55
CA GLY A 165 -8.87 9.49 -23.06
C GLY A 165 -10.12 10.22 -22.58
N ARG A 166 -10.95 9.55 -21.77
CA ARG A 166 -12.18 10.12 -21.18
C ARG A 166 -11.98 10.67 -19.76
N ALA A 167 -10.86 10.35 -19.12
CA ALA A 167 -10.55 10.81 -17.77
C ALA A 167 -9.70 12.09 -17.82
N ARG A 168 -9.78 12.85 -16.73
CA ARG A 168 -8.86 13.96 -16.42
C ARG A 168 -8.08 13.58 -15.18
N TYR A 169 -6.77 13.68 -15.27
CA TYR A 169 -5.84 13.45 -14.17
C TYR A 169 -5.04 14.72 -13.95
N LEU A 170 -4.56 14.96 -12.74
CA LEU A 170 -3.67 16.09 -12.50
C LEU A 170 -2.34 15.83 -13.24
N THR A 171 -1.67 16.90 -13.66
CA THR A 171 -0.29 16.78 -14.13
C THR A 171 0.62 16.34 -12.99
N PHE A 172 1.75 15.72 -13.32
CA PHE A 172 2.73 15.28 -12.33
C PHE A 172 3.24 16.46 -11.48
N ASP A 173 3.56 17.58 -12.13
CA ASP A 173 3.97 18.83 -11.47
C ASP A 173 2.90 19.39 -10.53
N CYS A 174 1.62 19.30 -10.90
CA CYS A 174 0.52 19.73 -10.02
C CYS A 174 0.44 18.84 -8.76
N ALA A 175 0.67 17.54 -8.90
CA ALA A 175 0.70 16.62 -7.76
C ALA A 175 1.92 16.80 -6.85
N LEU A 176 3.05 17.30 -7.38
CA LEU A 176 4.18 17.77 -6.59
C LEU A 176 3.82 19.06 -5.84
N ALA A 177 3.27 20.05 -6.54
CA ALA A 177 2.89 21.33 -5.96
C ALA A 177 1.86 21.17 -4.83
N ILE A 178 0.93 20.22 -4.92
CA ILE A 178 0.00 19.90 -3.83
C ILE A 178 0.76 19.50 -2.56
N ALA A 179 1.74 18.60 -2.65
CA ALA A 179 2.49 18.13 -1.48
C ALA A 179 3.34 19.24 -0.88
N GLU A 180 4.01 20.02 -1.72
CA GLU A 180 4.79 21.18 -1.29
C GLU A 180 3.92 22.24 -0.59
N LYS A 181 2.80 22.62 -1.20
CA LYS A 181 1.85 23.59 -0.61
C LYS A 181 1.26 23.08 0.69
N LEU A 182 0.95 21.78 0.78
CA LEU A 182 0.42 21.16 1.99
C LEU A 182 1.48 21.15 3.12
N TYR A 183 2.74 20.86 2.80
CA TYR A 183 3.85 20.95 3.74
C TYR A 183 4.02 22.37 4.29
N TRP A 184 4.02 23.38 3.41
CA TRP A 184 4.15 24.78 3.84
C TRP A 184 2.93 25.26 4.62
N PHE A 185 1.72 24.87 4.23
CA PHE A 185 0.51 25.14 5.00
C PHE A 185 0.62 24.59 6.43
N ALA A 186 1.05 23.34 6.59
CA ALA A 186 1.22 22.73 7.91
C ALA A 186 2.34 23.40 8.72
N THR A 187 3.42 23.82 8.05
CA THR A 187 4.52 24.60 8.65
C THR A 187 4.02 25.95 9.17
N ASP A 188 3.27 26.70 8.36
CA ASP A 188 2.73 28.02 8.72
C ASP A 188 1.70 27.91 9.85
N ALA A 189 0.93 26.82 9.87
CA ALA A 189 0.00 26.47 10.94
C ALA A 189 0.70 25.95 12.22
N LYS A 190 2.03 25.83 12.23
CA LYS A 190 2.86 25.37 13.35
C LYS A 190 2.52 23.95 13.82
N VAL A 191 2.17 23.07 12.88
CA VAL A 191 2.03 21.65 13.16
C VAL A 191 3.41 21.05 13.46
N GLU A 192 3.51 20.22 14.50
CA GLU A 192 4.79 19.69 15.01
C GLU A 192 5.58 18.90 13.95
N SER A 193 4.87 18.08 13.15
CA SER A 193 5.44 17.37 12.00
C SER A 193 4.67 17.74 10.73
N PRO A 194 5.12 18.76 9.98
CA PRO A 194 4.47 19.15 8.72
C PRO A 194 4.45 18.04 7.67
N MET A 195 5.41 17.11 7.74
CA MET A 195 5.48 15.94 6.86
C MET A 195 4.32 14.97 7.09
N ASP A 196 3.74 14.93 8.29
CA ASP A 196 2.62 14.04 8.60
C ASP A 196 1.41 14.37 7.72
N ALA A 197 1.16 15.66 7.44
CA ALA A 197 0.06 16.06 6.58
C ALA A 197 0.19 15.50 5.15
N VAL A 198 1.41 15.50 4.60
CA VAL A 198 1.72 14.94 3.29
C VAL A 198 1.61 13.41 3.32
N ALA A 199 2.21 12.77 4.32
CA ALA A 199 2.18 11.31 4.48
C ALA A 199 0.74 10.78 4.66
N GLU A 200 -0.11 11.49 5.40
CA GLU A 200 -1.51 11.15 5.59
C GLU A 200 -2.32 11.29 4.29
N LEU A 201 -2.04 12.31 3.46
CA LEU A 201 -2.65 12.42 2.12
C LEU A 201 -2.21 11.26 1.22
N ASP A 202 -0.94 10.88 1.26
CA ASP A 202 -0.40 9.78 0.47
C ASP A 202 -1.00 8.45 0.88
N LEU A 203 -1.14 8.23 2.19
CA LEU A 203 -1.83 7.07 2.72
C LEU A 203 -3.30 7.05 2.27
N GLN A 204 -4.01 8.19 2.32
CA GLN A 204 -5.40 8.28 1.82
C GLN A 204 -5.48 7.96 0.33
N CYS A 205 -4.55 8.46 -0.48
CA CYS A 205 -4.50 8.16 -1.91
C CYS A 205 -4.23 6.67 -2.17
N GLN A 206 -3.29 6.07 -1.42
CA GLN A 206 -2.98 4.64 -1.50
C GLN A 206 -4.19 3.78 -1.10
N LEU A 207 -4.84 4.10 0.02
CA LEU A 207 -6.04 3.40 0.47
C LEU A 207 -7.14 3.49 -0.59
N ASN A 208 -7.41 4.66 -1.15
CA ASN A 208 -8.42 4.82 -2.19
C ASN A 208 -8.05 4.12 -3.51
N LEU A 209 -6.76 4.02 -3.85
CA LEU A 209 -6.29 3.34 -5.06
C LEU A 209 -6.44 1.81 -4.95
N TYR A 210 -6.19 1.24 -3.77
CA TYR A 210 -6.13 -0.22 -3.59
C TYR A 210 -7.32 -0.84 -2.86
N LEU A 211 -7.98 -0.09 -1.97
CA LEU A 211 -9.22 -0.51 -1.31
C LEU A 211 -10.41 0.05 -2.09
N GLY A 212 -11.20 -0.85 -2.68
CA GLY A 212 -12.46 -0.47 -3.33
C GLY A 212 -13.46 0.13 -2.34
N GLU A 213 -14.43 0.89 -2.86
CA GLU A 213 -15.44 1.62 -2.09
C GLU A 213 -16.16 0.74 -1.04
N GLU A 214 -16.46 -0.53 -1.37
CA GLU A 214 -17.11 -1.47 -0.45
C GLU A 214 -16.21 -1.95 0.70
N ARG A 215 -14.88 -2.03 0.51
CA ARG A 215 -13.96 -2.38 1.61
C ARG A 215 -13.71 -1.19 2.53
N ALA A 216 -13.63 0.03 2.00
CA ALA A 216 -13.48 1.24 2.81
C ALA A 216 -14.65 1.43 3.81
N LYS A 217 -15.89 1.12 3.40
CA LYS A 217 -17.07 1.17 4.30
C LYS A 217 -17.04 0.09 5.40
N ASN A 218 -16.37 -1.04 5.16
CA ASN A 218 -16.25 -2.14 6.13
C ASN A 218 -14.98 -2.04 7.00
N SER A 219 -14.07 -1.11 6.72
CA SER A 219 -12.85 -0.86 7.50
C SER A 219 -12.95 0.39 8.39
N ALA A 220 -14.02 1.16 8.29
CA ALA A 220 -14.33 2.17 9.29
C ALA A 220 -14.78 1.45 10.57
N SER A 221 -13.86 1.24 11.51
CA SER A 221 -14.18 0.76 12.85
C SER A 221 -15.34 1.59 13.40
N PRO A 222 -16.42 0.96 13.91
CA PRO A 222 -17.53 1.72 14.45
C PRO A 222 -16.99 2.58 15.60
N VAL A 223 -17.34 3.86 15.57
CA VAL A 223 -17.15 4.78 16.69
C VAL A 223 -17.68 4.08 17.95
N PRO A 224 -16.96 4.10 19.09
CA PRO A 224 -17.45 3.47 20.31
C PRO A 224 -18.88 3.95 20.56
N SER A 225 -19.83 3.01 20.60
CA SER A 225 -21.21 3.33 20.91
C SER A 225 -21.25 4.10 22.22
N ASP A 226 -21.93 5.25 22.24
CA ASP A 226 -22.21 5.96 23.48
C ASP A 226 -22.80 4.98 24.50
N PRO A 227 -22.41 5.07 25.78
CA PRO A 227 -22.92 4.18 26.80
C PRO A 227 -24.45 4.28 26.85
N THR A 228 -25.11 3.16 26.58
CA THR A 228 -26.56 3.02 26.73
C THR A 228 -26.96 3.54 28.11
N PRO A 229 -27.93 4.47 28.22
CA PRO A 229 -28.38 4.96 29.51
C PRO A 229 -28.93 3.79 30.31
N ASP A 230 -28.38 3.59 31.50
CA ASP A 230 -28.81 2.57 32.45
C ASP A 230 -30.20 2.96 32.99
N THR A 231 -31.27 2.46 32.36
CA THR A 231 -32.63 2.61 32.89
C THR A 231 -32.91 1.46 33.85
N SER A 232 -32.31 1.51 35.02
CA SER A 232 -32.72 0.73 36.18
C SER A 232 -33.97 1.36 36.81
N LYS A 233 -35.15 0.79 36.53
CA LYS A 233 -36.33 0.84 37.43
C LYS A 233 -37.08 -0.50 37.41
N THR A 234 -36.71 -1.32 38.39
CA THR A 234 -37.56 -2.11 39.31
C THR A 234 -39.04 -2.29 38.97
N GLY A 235 -39.51 -3.55 39.01
CA GLY A 235 -40.85 -3.86 39.53
C GLY A 235 -41.62 -5.03 38.90
N THR A 236 -41.40 -6.23 39.46
CA THR A 236 -42.42 -7.25 39.79
C THR A 236 -43.34 -7.85 38.72
N GLY A 237 -43.32 -9.20 38.63
CA GLY A 237 -44.53 -9.99 38.37
C GLY A 237 -44.36 -11.14 37.38
N GLU A 238 -44.22 -12.36 37.90
CA GLU A 238 -44.27 -13.62 37.17
C GLU A 238 -45.55 -13.78 36.31
N THR A 239 -45.46 -14.43 35.14
CA THR A 239 -46.22 -15.66 34.82
C THR A 239 -45.92 -16.19 33.41
N ALA A 240 -46.02 -17.50 33.29
CA ALA A 240 -45.58 -18.34 32.19
C ALA A 240 -46.37 -18.19 30.87
N GLY A 241 -45.66 -18.45 29.77
CA GLY A 241 -46.11 -19.32 28.66
C GLY A 241 -47.02 -18.71 27.57
N LYS A 242 -46.57 -18.83 26.31
CA LYS A 242 -47.26 -19.59 25.24
C LYS A 242 -46.56 -19.44 23.89
N SER A 243 -46.09 -20.56 23.35
CA SER A 243 -45.83 -20.73 21.92
C SER A 243 -47.12 -20.51 21.09
N LYS A 244 -46.99 -19.88 19.92
CA LYS A 244 -47.82 -20.10 18.73
C LYS A 244 -46.88 -20.11 17.52
N VAL A 245 -46.49 -21.29 17.05
CA VAL A 245 -47.14 -22.10 16.00
C VAL A 245 -46.78 -21.61 14.58
N SER A 246 -46.21 -22.56 13.87
CA SER A 246 -45.86 -22.62 12.46
C SER A 246 -47.06 -22.50 11.50
N ALA A 247 -46.79 -22.05 10.28
CA ALA A 247 -47.35 -22.54 9.01
C ALA A 247 -46.92 -21.62 7.85
N ARG A 248 -46.69 -22.03 6.61
CA ARG A 248 -46.34 -23.32 5.99
C ARG A 248 -46.01 -22.96 4.53
N SER A 249 -44.95 -23.56 4.01
CA SER A 249 -44.56 -23.68 2.60
C SER A 249 -45.72 -23.87 1.58
N ARG A 250 -45.57 -23.25 0.38
CA ARG A 250 -45.94 -23.74 -0.97
C ARG A 250 -45.47 -22.69 -1.99
N LYS A 251 -44.96 -22.97 -3.20
CA LYS A 251 -44.42 -24.15 -3.90
C LYS A 251 -43.88 -23.57 -5.22
N THR A 252 -42.72 -24.04 -5.65
CA THR A 252 -42.10 -23.82 -6.97
C THR A 252 -42.99 -24.26 -8.12
N ARG A 253 -42.87 -23.60 -9.28
CA ARG A 253 -43.16 -24.21 -10.59
C ARG A 253 -42.06 -23.83 -11.58
N ALA A 254 -41.39 -24.86 -12.08
CA ALA A 254 -40.53 -24.82 -13.26
C ALA A 254 -41.35 -25.13 -14.52
N THR A 255 -40.97 -24.56 -15.66
CA THR A 255 -41.09 -25.18 -16.98
C THR A 255 -40.05 -24.57 -17.93
N ALA A 256 -39.16 -25.43 -18.44
CA ALA A 256 -38.38 -25.29 -19.67
C ALA A 256 -39.32 -25.46 -20.90
N SER A 257 -39.02 -25.29 -22.19
CA SER A 257 -37.86 -25.06 -23.07
C SER A 257 -38.46 -24.71 -24.46
N ALA A 258 -37.73 -24.03 -25.36
CA ALA A 258 -37.52 -24.47 -26.76
C ALA A 258 -36.89 -23.39 -27.66
N THR A 259 -35.99 -23.89 -28.50
CA THR A 259 -35.08 -23.30 -29.50
C THR A 259 -35.74 -22.95 -30.83
N THR A 260 -35.16 -22.02 -31.61
CA THR A 260 -34.89 -22.09 -33.08
C THR A 260 -34.09 -20.83 -33.50
N SER A 261 -32.80 -20.92 -33.88
CA SER A 261 -32.24 -20.83 -35.27
C SER A 261 -32.93 -19.76 -36.14
N GLY A 262 -32.28 -18.75 -36.73
CA GLY A 262 -31.02 -18.75 -37.49
C GLY A 262 -31.33 -18.37 -38.95
N THR A 263 -31.00 -17.15 -39.36
CA THR A 263 -30.46 -16.71 -40.67
C THR A 263 -30.21 -15.21 -40.62
#